data_AF-A0A530QQL8-F1
#
_entry.id   AF-A0A530QQL8-F1
#
_cell.length_a   1.000
_cell.length_b   1.000
_cell.length_c   1.000
_cell.angle_alpha   90.00
_cell.angle_beta   90.00
_cell.angle_gamma   90.00
#
_symmetry.space_group_name_H-M   'P 1'
#
loop_
_entity.id
_entity.type
_entity.pdbx_description
1 polymer ?
#
loop_
_entity_poly.entity_id
_entity_poly.type
_entity_poly.pdbx_seq_one_letter_code
_entity_poly.pdbx_strand_id
1 'polypeptide(L)'
;VPKRMKKLAKMFYGRTAAYDDALERNDHDALVAALARNVRPDTGAWPQATHLAGYVADVSRRLAEQATESIVSGTVAFPVAKTI
;
A
#
# COMPACT_ATOMS: atom_id res chain seq x y z
N VAL A 1 -8.65 15.62 23.94
CA VAL A 1 -9.36 15.52 22.64
C VAL A 1 -10.22 14.26 22.61
N PRO A 2 -11.49 14.32 23.04
CA PRO A 2 -12.40 13.19 22.84
C PRO A 2 -12.50 12.88 21.34
N LYS A 3 -12.66 11.60 20.96
CA LYS A 3 -12.76 11.12 19.56
C LYS A 3 -11.47 11.15 18.72
N ARG A 4 -10.29 11.45 19.29
CA ARG A 4 -9.01 11.41 18.56
C ARG A 4 -8.77 10.07 17.85
N MET A 5 -9.01 8.95 18.54
CA MET A 5 -8.82 7.61 17.99
C MET A 5 -9.73 7.33 16.78
N LYS A 6 -11.02 7.72 16.87
CA LYS A 6 -11.98 7.57 15.77
C LYS A 6 -11.55 8.36 14.53
N LYS A 7 -10.99 9.56 14.72
CA LYS A 7 -10.47 10.37 13.60
C LYS A 7 -9.26 9.71 12.94
N LEU A 8 -8.31 9.19 13.73
CA LEU A 8 -7.14 8.48 13.21
C LEU A 8 -7.55 7.23 12.42
N ALA A 9 -8.44 6.41 12.97
CA ALA A 9 -8.96 5.23 12.28
C ALA A 9 -9.63 5.60 10.96
N LYS A 10 -10.50 6.62 10.94
CA LYS A 10 -11.16 7.07 9.71
C LYS A 10 -10.15 7.52 8.64
N MET A 11 -9.12 8.27 9.02
CA MET A 11 -8.08 8.72 8.08
C MET A 11 -7.25 7.55 7.55
N PHE A 12 -6.92 6.57 8.40
CA PHE A 12 -6.19 5.37 8.01
C PHE A 12 -7.00 4.53 7.01
N TYR A 13 -8.21 4.09 7.39
CA TYR A 13 -9.05 3.24 6.55
C TYR A 13 -9.50 3.91 5.26
N GLY A 14 -9.75 5.22 5.27
CA GLY A 14 -10.07 5.94 4.04
C GLY A 14 -8.91 5.97 3.04
N ARG A 15 -7.67 5.91 3.51
CA ARG A 15 -6.47 5.87 2.65
C ARG A 15 -6.17 4.46 2.16
N THR A 16 -6.27 3.46 3.04
CA THR A 16 -5.97 2.06 2.68
C THR A 16 -7.02 1.45 1.76
N ALA A 17 -8.30 1.83 1.91
CA ALA A 17 -9.36 1.34 1.02
C ALA A 17 -9.07 1.61 -0.47
N ALA A 18 -8.45 2.75 -0.80
CA ALA A 18 -8.06 3.03 -2.18
C ALA A 18 -6.92 2.14 -2.69
N TYR A 19 -6.07 1.62 -1.80
CA TYR A 19 -5.03 0.66 -2.15
C TYR A 19 -5.64 -0.74 -2.32
N ASP A 20 -6.52 -1.13 -1.40
CA ASP A 20 -7.21 -2.43 -1.41
C ASP A 20 -8.02 -2.58 -2.71
N ASP A 21 -8.87 -1.60 -3.05
CA ASP A 21 -9.65 -1.59 -4.31
C ASP A 21 -8.76 -1.72 -5.56
N ALA A 22 -7.62 -1.03 -5.58
CA ALA A 22 -6.71 -1.04 -6.73
C ALA A 22 -5.98 -2.38 -6.86
N LEU A 23 -5.57 -2.98 -5.73
CA LEU A 23 -4.93 -4.30 -5.70
C LEU A 23 -5.92 -5.41 -6.11
N GLU A 24 -7.16 -5.38 -5.59
CA GLU A 24 -8.19 -6.35 -5.95
C GLU A 24 -8.54 -6.33 -7.44
N ARG A 25 -8.60 -5.14 -8.03
CA ARG A 25 -8.88 -4.96 -9.47
C ARG A 25 -7.66 -5.15 -10.36
N ASN A 26 -6.48 -5.37 -9.80
CA ASN A 26 -5.20 -5.33 -10.52
C ASN A 26 -5.01 -4.02 -11.33
N ASP A 27 -5.54 -2.91 -10.80
CA ASP A 27 -5.51 -1.59 -11.43
C ASP A 27 -4.27 -0.81 -10.98
N HIS A 28 -3.20 -0.95 -11.75
CA HIS A 28 -1.92 -0.32 -11.43
C HIS A 28 -2.00 1.21 -11.42
N ASP A 29 -2.72 1.81 -12.37
CA ASP A 29 -2.82 3.27 -12.50
C ASP A 29 -3.60 3.87 -11.33
N ALA A 30 -4.68 3.20 -10.89
CA ALA A 30 -5.39 3.59 -9.68
C ALA A 30 -4.50 3.52 -8.43
N LEU A 31 -3.65 2.49 -8.33
CA LEU A 31 -2.70 2.35 -7.21
C LEU A 31 -1.66 3.49 -7.22
N VAL A 32 -1.11 3.83 -8.39
CA VAL A 32 -0.19 4.97 -8.58
C VAL A 32 -0.83 6.27 -8.13
N ALA A 33 -2.04 6.57 -8.60
CA ALA A 33 -2.76 7.79 -8.26
C ALA A 33 -3.09 7.86 -6.76
N ALA A 34 -3.51 6.73 -6.15
CA ALA A 34 -3.78 6.65 -4.73
C ALA A 34 -2.51 6.91 -3.88
N LEU A 35 -1.39 6.29 -4.26
CA LEU A 35 -0.10 6.47 -3.57
C LEU A 35 0.40 7.91 -3.70
N ALA A 36 0.30 8.52 -4.88
CA ALA A 36 0.73 9.91 -5.06
C ALA A 36 -0.07 10.88 -4.19
N ARG A 37 -1.40 10.77 -4.21
CA ARG A 37 -2.29 11.58 -3.36
C ARG A 37 -2.02 11.37 -1.87
N ASN A 38 -1.73 10.14 -1.45
CA ASN A 38 -1.63 9.82 -0.04
C ASN A 38 -0.22 10.10 0.53
N VAL A 39 0.85 9.81 -0.20
CA VAL A 39 2.24 9.91 0.29
C VAL A 39 2.85 11.27 0.01
N ARG A 40 2.62 11.85 -1.18
CA ARG A 40 3.19 13.13 -1.60
C ARG A 40 2.14 14.05 -2.25
N PRO A 41 1.07 14.45 -1.53
CA PRO A 41 -0.02 15.26 -2.08
C PRO A 41 0.43 16.62 -2.63
N ASP A 42 1.45 17.22 -2.02
CA ASP A 42 1.93 18.57 -2.37
C ASP A 42 2.91 18.58 -3.54
N THR A 43 3.24 17.40 -4.07
CA THR A 43 4.10 17.27 -5.24
C THR A 43 3.20 17.07 -6.44
N GLY A 44 3.42 17.81 -7.54
CA GLY A 44 2.64 17.67 -8.77
C GLY A 44 2.82 16.29 -9.41
N ALA A 45 3.47 16.21 -10.57
CA ALA A 45 3.86 14.92 -11.10
C ALA A 45 4.89 14.25 -10.16
N TRP A 46 4.61 13.02 -9.71
CA TRP A 46 5.54 12.22 -8.92
C TRP A 46 5.84 10.89 -9.65
N PRO A 47 6.83 10.86 -10.56
CA PRO A 47 7.13 9.68 -11.37
C PRO A 47 7.47 8.43 -10.55
N GLN A 48 8.05 8.60 -9.36
CA GLN A 48 8.40 7.48 -8.47
C GLN A 48 7.18 6.78 -7.86
N ALA A 49 5.97 7.36 -7.98
CA ALA A 49 4.73 6.69 -7.60
C ALA A 49 4.53 5.37 -8.38
N THR A 50 4.93 5.32 -9.65
CA THR A 50 4.89 4.10 -10.48
C THR A 50 5.78 2.99 -9.90
N HIS A 51 7.01 3.35 -9.50
CA HIS A 51 7.92 2.38 -8.88
C HIS A 51 7.41 1.89 -7.52
N LEU A 52 6.85 2.79 -6.72
CA LEU A 52 6.25 2.41 -5.43
C LEU A 52 5.03 1.50 -5.62
N ALA A 53 4.16 1.80 -6.59
CA ALA A 53 3.02 0.95 -6.92
C ALA A 53 3.46 -0.44 -7.38
N GLY A 54 4.53 -0.52 -8.20
CA GLY A 54 5.11 -1.79 -8.62
C GLY A 54 5.65 -2.61 -7.46
N TYR A 55 6.31 -1.95 -6.50
CA TYR A 55 6.75 -2.61 -5.26
C TYR A 55 5.57 -3.10 -4.42
N VAL A 56 4.53 -2.29 -4.22
CA VAL A 56 3.34 -2.67 -3.44
C VAL A 56 2.63 -3.88 -4.06
N ALA A 57 2.49 -3.93 -5.39
CA ALA A 57 1.92 -5.08 -6.09
C ALA A 57 2.78 -6.35 -5.91
N ASP A 58 4.11 -6.25 -6.03
CA ASP A 58 5.02 -7.40 -5.81
C ASP A 58 4.96 -7.90 -4.35
N VAL A 59 4.91 -6.99 -3.38
CA VAL A 59 4.73 -7.31 -1.96
C VAL A 59 3.41 -8.05 -1.75
N SER A 60 2.29 -7.53 -2.27
CA SER A 60 0.97 -8.15 -2.11
C SER A 60 0.96 -9.59 -2.64
N ARG A 61 1.51 -9.81 -3.83
CA ARG A 61 1.63 -11.14 -4.43
C ARG A 61 2.48 -12.08 -3.58
N ARG A 62 3.67 -11.64 -3.13
CA ARG A 62 4.59 -12.47 -2.33
C ARG A 62 4.09 -12.76 -0.92
N LEU A 63 3.30 -11.86 -0.34
CA LEU A 63 2.65 -12.10 0.94
C LEU A 63 1.55 -13.15 0.80
N ALA A 64 0.78 -13.12 -0.29
CA ALA A 64 -0.23 -14.14 -0.59
C ALA A 64 0.37 -15.53 -0.86
N GLU A 65 1.62 -15.60 -1.32
CA GLU A 65 2.37 -16.84 -1.54
C GLU A 65 3.01 -17.42 -0.27
N GLN A 66 3.05 -16.66 0.83
CA GLN A 66 3.62 -17.14 2.10
C GLN A 66 2.62 -18.03 2.85
N ALA A 67 3.13 -19.13 3.40
CA ALA A 67 2.34 -20.02 4.24
C ALA A 67 1.78 -19.27 5.45
N THR A 68 0.49 -19.48 5.74
CA THR A 68 -0.19 -18.86 6.89
C THR A 68 0.52 -19.19 8.20
N GLU A 69 1.04 -20.41 8.35
CA GLU A 69 1.78 -20.86 9.53
C GLU A 69 3.07 -20.06 9.75
N SER A 70 3.76 -19.68 8.68
CA SER A 70 4.96 -18.82 8.75
C SER A 70 4.58 -17.43 9.25
N ILE A 71 3.51 -16.83 8.72
CA ILE A 71 3.05 -15.50 9.13
C ILE A 71 2.61 -15.52 10.60
N VAL A 72 1.81 -16.52 11.00
CA VAL A 72 1.30 -16.68 12.38
C VAL A 72 2.43 -16.95 13.37
N SER A 73 3.51 -17.63 12.96
CA SER A 73 4.71 -17.82 13.78
C SER A 73 5.63 -16.58 13.83
N GLY A 74 5.23 -15.47 13.21
CA GLY A 74 5.96 -14.20 13.24
C GLY A 74 7.02 -14.07 12.15
N THR A 75 7.06 -14.99 11.19
CA THR A 75 7.98 -14.96 10.05
C THR A 75 7.26 -14.41 8.83
N VAL A 76 7.46 -13.12 8.55
CA VAL A 76 6.96 -12.46 7.35
C VAL A 76 8.12 -11.89 6.54
N ALA A 77 8.18 -12.24 5.25
CA ALA A 77 9.22 -11.76 4.34
C ALA A 77 8.67 -10.71 3.39
N PHE A 78 9.34 -9.56 3.30
CA PHE A 78 9.08 -8.55 2.29
C PHE A 78 10.20 -8.57 1.25
N PRO A 79 9.90 -8.42 -0.06
CA PRO A 79 10.94 -8.26 -1.07
C PRO A 79 11.78 -7.00 -0.83
N VAL A 80 13.02 -7.00 -1.31
CA VAL A 80 13.85 -5.79 -1.34
C VAL A 80 13.30 -4.86 -2.42
N ALA A 81 13.13 -3.58 -2.08
CA ALA A 81 12.76 -2.56 -3.06
C ALA A 81 13.84 -2.48 -4.15
N LYS A 82 13.43 -2.54 -5.42
CA LYS A 82 14.35 -2.43 -6.55
C LYS A 82 14.88 -1.00 -6.63
N THR A 83 16.18 -0.86 -6.85
CA THR A 83 16.79 0.45 -7.15
C THR A 83 16.26 0.96 -8.49
N ILE A 84 15.88 2.24 -8.50
CA ILE A 84 15.36 2.97 -9.66
C ILE A 84 16.51 3.70 -10.34
#